data_AF-A0A955SNN8-F1
#
_entry.id   AF-A0A955SNN8-F1
#
_cell.length_a   1.000
_cell.length_b   1.000
_cell.length_c   1.000
_cell.angle_alpha   90.00
_cell.angle_beta   90.00
_cell.angle_gamma   90.00
#
_symmetry.space_group_name_H-M   'P 1'
#
loop_
_entity.id
_entity.type
_entity.pdbx_description
1 polymer ?
#
loop_
_entity_poly.entity_id
_entity_poly.type
_entity_poly.pdbx_seq_one_letter_code
_entity_poly.pdbx_strand_id
1 'polypeptide(L)'
;MRKLTALFLIQLALYLICVAGRARAESEWPQFRGPGSSATVEDNPALPEVWSVTRNVTWETEIPGRGWSCPVVWEDRIFLTSVVSLGSVEEPQRGLYFGGERGDATDEHKWMVFCFDRNSGEKLWERVAHQGVPETGHHVKNTFASETPTTDGERVYAYFGNTGLFAYDLEGNPIWEREWEVVKTKANWGTAISPVVYQDKLIVVNDNEDQSFIEVLDSRTGKTLWRKDRDEGSNWSTPFVWENDLRTEIVTAGTDKVRSYDMEGNLLWTLEGMSKITVCTPFAGDGLLYIASGFVMDRNKPIYAIKPGASGDISLSEGENSNEYVVWSQPKAAPYIPSPIYYKGNIYVLLDGGFLTCYDGAGGEEVYGKQRLRKGGNYTASPWAYNDKIFCLSEDGDTTVVKAGSEFEILGVNDLDEFSMSSPAIADGSLFIRTESKLYRIDGEKTPTP
;
A
#
# COMPACT_ATOMS: atom_id res chain seq x y z
N MET A 1 -45.42 15.63 23.00
CA MET A 1 -44.91 14.26 23.20
C MET A 1 -44.60 13.53 21.88
N ARG A 2 -45.55 13.29 20.96
CA ARG A 2 -45.28 12.53 19.71
C ARG A 2 -44.14 13.05 18.81
N LYS A 3 -43.94 14.37 18.70
CA LYS A 3 -42.83 14.95 17.91
C LYS A 3 -41.45 14.75 18.55
N LEU A 4 -41.38 14.69 19.88
CA LEU A 4 -40.13 14.46 20.62
C LEU A 4 -39.64 13.01 20.47
N THR A 5 -40.58 12.07 20.44
CA THR A 5 -40.30 10.63 20.27
C THR A 5 -39.76 10.30 18.87
N ALA A 6 -40.27 10.96 17.82
CA ALA A 6 -39.80 10.76 16.45
C ALA A 6 -38.37 11.29 16.23
N LEU A 7 -38.03 12.45 16.82
CA LEU A 7 -36.69 13.02 16.72
C LEU A 7 -35.64 12.15 17.42
N PHE A 8 -36.01 11.56 18.57
CA PHE A 8 -35.15 10.66 19.33
C PHE A 8 -34.89 9.33 18.59
N LEU A 9 -35.89 8.78 17.91
CA LEU A 9 -35.75 7.56 17.11
C LEU A 9 -34.88 7.78 15.86
N ILE A 10 -34.96 8.95 15.22
CA ILE A 10 -34.09 9.31 14.09
C ILE A 10 -32.64 9.47 14.55
N GLN A 11 -32.40 10.14 15.69
CA GLN A 11 -31.06 10.27 16.25
C GLN A 11 -30.47 8.93 16.68
N LEU A 12 -31.28 8.04 17.26
CA LEU A 12 -30.84 6.69 17.63
C LEU A 12 -30.54 5.83 16.39
N ALA A 13 -31.33 5.92 15.32
CA ALA A 13 -31.08 5.23 14.07
C ALA A 13 -29.80 5.74 13.37
N LEU A 14 -29.60 7.06 13.34
CA LEU A 14 -28.37 7.66 12.82
C LEU A 14 -27.14 7.25 13.64
N TYR A 15 -27.26 7.20 14.98
CA TYR A 15 -26.20 6.73 15.86
C TYR A 15 -25.88 5.24 15.61
N LEU A 16 -26.89 4.37 15.46
CA LEU A 16 -26.69 2.94 15.17
C LEU A 16 -26.06 2.71 13.79
N ILE A 17 -26.42 3.49 12.78
CA ILE A 17 -25.81 3.43 11.45
C ILE A 17 -24.34 3.88 11.51
N CYS A 18 -24.02 4.94 12.25
CA CYS A 18 -22.64 5.38 12.45
C CYS A 18 -21.78 4.37 13.23
N VAL A 19 -22.36 3.68 14.23
CA VAL A 19 -21.64 2.66 15.01
C VAL A 19 -21.42 1.38 14.18
N ALA A 20 -22.40 0.94 13.39
CA ALA A 20 -22.24 -0.22 12.50
C ALA A 20 -21.21 0.03 11.38
N GLY A 21 -21.15 1.26 10.83
CA GLY A 21 -20.13 1.64 9.85
C GLY A 21 -18.71 1.66 10.41
N ARG A 22 -18.54 2.00 11.69
CA ARG A 22 -17.22 1.99 12.36
C ARG A 22 -16.75 0.57 12.71
N ALA A 23 -17.63 -0.28 13.22
CA ALA A 23 -17.29 -1.67 13.55
C ALA A 23 -16.91 -2.50 12.32
N ARG A 24 -17.48 -2.19 11.14
CA ARG A 24 -17.10 -2.83 9.87
C ARG A 24 -15.74 -2.34 9.36
N ALA A 25 -15.27 -1.15 9.72
CA ALA A 25 -13.98 -0.65 9.23
C ALA A 25 -12.77 -1.36 9.88
N GLU A 26 -12.91 -1.87 11.11
CA GLU A 26 -11.86 -2.62 11.81
C GLU A 26 -11.66 -4.06 11.32
N SER A 27 -12.65 -4.61 10.58
CA SER A 27 -12.62 -5.98 10.06
C SER A 27 -12.05 -6.09 8.65
N GLU A 28 -11.88 -4.98 7.93
CA GLU A 28 -11.53 -5.01 6.50
C GLU A 28 -10.18 -4.38 6.17
N TRP A 29 -9.55 -4.91 5.13
CA TRP A 29 -8.30 -4.43 4.55
C TRP A 29 -8.40 -4.37 3.02
N PRO A 30 -9.15 -3.41 2.45
CA PRO A 30 -9.67 -3.49 1.07
C PRO A 30 -8.66 -3.18 -0.03
N GLN A 31 -7.46 -2.73 0.30
CA GLN A 31 -6.50 -2.20 -0.68
C GLN A 31 -5.07 -2.24 -0.13
N PHE A 32 -4.10 -1.83 -0.96
CA PHE A 32 -2.71 -1.63 -0.54
C PHE A 32 -2.62 -0.78 0.73
N ARG A 33 -1.94 -1.29 1.76
CA ARG A 33 -1.81 -0.67 3.09
C ARG A 33 -3.15 -0.40 3.80
N GLY A 34 -4.21 -1.10 3.44
CA GLY A 34 -5.46 -1.12 4.19
C GLY A 34 -6.34 0.12 4.02
N PRO A 35 -7.31 0.31 4.92
CA PRO A 35 -8.25 1.43 4.86
C PRO A 35 -7.51 2.77 4.81
N GLY A 36 -7.80 3.57 3.77
CA GLY A 36 -7.13 4.84 3.54
C GLY A 36 -5.62 4.74 3.32
N SER A 37 -5.08 3.57 2.93
CA SER A 37 -3.63 3.34 2.72
C SER A 37 -2.76 3.71 3.95
N SER A 38 -3.33 3.60 5.15
CA SER A 38 -2.70 4.05 6.41
C SER A 38 -1.61 3.10 6.91
N ALA A 39 -1.74 1.80 6.63
CA ALA A 39 -1.01 0.71 7.27
C ALA A 39 -1.13 0.70 8.81
N THR A 40 -2.24 1.21 9.35
CA THR A 40 -2.51 1.23 10.79
C THR A 40 -3.96 0.84 11.07
N VAL A 41 -4.21 0.40 12.30
CA VAL A 41 -5.57 0.14 12.83
C VAL A 41 -5.70 0.74 14.22
N GLU A 42 -6.93 0.84 14.72
CA GLU A 42 -7.16 1.13 16.13
C GLU A 42 -6.52 0.04 17.02
N ASP A 43 -6.12 0.43 18.23
CA ASP A 43 -5.48 -0.49 19.16
C ASP A 43 -6.45 -1.61 19.56
N ASN A 44 -6.05 -2.85 19.33
CA ASN A 44 -6.81 -4.04 19.68
C ASN A 44 -5.89 -5.05 20.38
N PRO A 45 -6.11 -5.34 21.67
CA PRO A 45 -5.25 -6.25 22.45
C PRO A 45 -5.26 -7.70 21.94
N ALA A 46 -6.17 -8.08 21.04
CA ALA A 46 -6.16 -9.38 20.39
C ALA A 46 -5.11 -9.51 19.28
N LEU A 47 -4.57 -8.39 18.78
CA LEU A 47 -3.56 -8.42 17.70
C LEU A 47 -2.24 -9.04 18.18
N PRO A 48 -1.58 -9.86 17.34
CA PRO A 48 -0.37 -10.56 17.73
C PRO A 48 0.82 -9.63 17.93
N GLU A 49 1.59 -9.82 18.99
CA GLU A 49 2.87 -9.11 19.17
C GLU A 49 4.07 -10.04 18.95
N VAL A 50 3.86 -11.33 19.17
CA VAL A 50 4.89 -12.37 19.12
C VAL A 50 4.43 -13.50 18.23
N TRP A 51 5.26 -13.96 17.31
CA TRP A 51 5.02 -15.10 16.44
C TRP A 51 6.32 -15.70 15.92
N SER A 52 6.21 -16.87 15.30
CA SER A 52 7.27 -17.49 14.49
C SER A 52 6.63 -18.34 13.41
N VAL A 53 7.41 -19.12 12.67
CA VAL A 53 6.90 -20.20 11.78
C VAL A 53 5.91 -21.17 12.44
N THR A 54 5.87 -21.27 13.78
CA THR A 54 4.97 -22.20 14.51
C THR A 54 4.21 -21.57 15.66
N ARG A 55 4.72 -20.48 16.26
CA ARG A 55 4.06 -19.81 17.37
C ARG A 55 3.02 -18.83 16.85
N ASN A 56 1.81 -18.91 17.40
CA ASN A 56 0.69 -18.01 17.08
C ASN A 56 0.25 -18.01 15.60
N VAL A 57 0.73 -18.97 14.81
CA VAL A 57 0.21 -19.25 13.47
C VAL A 57 -1.06 -20.07 13.60
N THR A 58 -2.17 -19.52 13.13
CA THR A 58 -3.46 -20.23 13.11
C THR A 58 -3.56 -21.13 11.88
N TRP A 59 -3.08 -20.65 10.74
CA TRP A 59 -2.87 -21.46 9.55
C TRP A 59 -1.78 -20.82 8.67
N GLU A 60 -1.19 -21.65 7.81
CA GLU A 60 -0.37 -21.22 6.68
C GLU A 60 -0.88 -21.91 5.41
N THR A 61 -0.73 -21.26 4.25
CA THR A 61 -1.18 -21.80 2.96
C THR A 61 -0.18 -21.45 1.86
N GLU A 62 0.20 -22.43 1.05
CA GLU A 62 1.06 -22.20 -0.11
C GLU A 62 0.34 -21.37 -1.18
N ILE A 63 1.05 -20.38 -1.73
CA ILE A 63 0.61 -19.52 -2.82
C ILE A 63 1.36 -19.96 -4.08
N PRO A 64 0.66 -20.46 -5.11
CA PRO A 64 1.31 -20.79 -6.37
C PRO A 64 1.90 -19.56 -7.07
N GLY A 65 3.08 -19.73 -7.68
CA GLY A 65 3.76 -18.68 -8.43
C GLY A 65 4.46 -17.66 -7.53
N ARG A 66 4.75 -16.48 -8.08
CA ARG A 66 5.39 -15.38 -7.35
C ARG A 66 4.64 -14.07 -7.55
N GLY A 67 4.51 -13.28 -6.48
CA GLY A 67 3.89 -11.95 -6.48
C GLY A 67 4.25 -11.19 -5.21
N TRP A 68 4.15 -9.86 -5.23
CA TRP A 68 4.44 -9.02 -4.06
C TRP A 68 3.23 -8.24 -3.53
N SER A 69 2.02 -8.53 -4.04
CA SER A 69 0.81 -7.89 -3.55
C SER A 69 0.61 -8.10 -2.05
N CYS A 70 0.11 -7.06 -1.39
CA CYS A 70 -0.41 -7.17 -0.04
C CYS A 70 -1.65 -8.07 -0.05
N PRO A 71 -1.89 -8.87 1.00
CA PRO A 71 -3.19 -9.48 1.20
C PRO A 71 -4.28 -8.41 1.26
N VAL A 72 -5.41 -8.65 0.61
CA VAL A 72 -6.62 -7.82 0.73
C VAL A 72 -7.66 -8.63 1.46
N VAL A 73 -8.17 -8.14 2.59
CA VAL A 73 -9.13 -8.85 3.42
C VAL A 73 -10.48 -8.17 3.30
N TRP A 74 -11.52 -8.95 2.98
CA TRP A 74 -12.89 -8.49 3.02
C TRP A 74 -13.83 -9.59 3.53
N GLU A 75 -14.52 -9.33 4.65
CA GLU A 75 -15.29 -10.30 5.41
C GLU A 75 -14.44 -11.57 5.68
N ASP A 76 -14.93 -12.73 5.28
CA ASP A 76 -14.22 -14.01 5.44
C ASP A 76 -13.30 -14.35 4.25
N ARG A 77 -12.97 -13.39 3.40
CA ARG A 77 -12.18 -13.62 2.17
C ARG A 77 -10.86 -12.87 2.19
N ILE A 78 -9.83 -13.50 1.62
CA ILE A 78 -8.52 -12.90 1.37
C ILE A 78 -8.20 -13.00 -0.11
N PHE A 79 -7.92 -11.86 -0.76
CA PHE A 79 -7.55 -11.79 -2.17
C PHE A 79 -6.05 -11.54 -2.33
N LEU A 80 -5.43 -12.24 -3.28
CA LEU A 80 -4.02 -12.12 -3.64
C LEU A 80 -3.82 -12.23 -5.16
N THR A 81 -2.76 -11.59 -5.65
CA THR A 81 -2.30 -11.73 -7.04
C THR A 81 -0.94 -12.43 -7.10
N SER A 82 -0.69 -13.20 -8.15
CA SER A 82 0.58 -13.91 -8.35
C SER A 82 0.79 -14.16 -9.84
N VAL A 83 2.02 -14.46 -10.25
CA VAL A 83 2.31 -15.00 -11.57
C VAL A 83 2.95 -16.37 -11.47
N VAL A 84 2.38 -17.35 -12.14
CA VAL A 84 2.92 -18.70 -12.26
C VAL A 84 3.67 -18.81 -13.59
N SER A 85 5.00 -18.95 -13.54
CA SER A 85 5.79 -19.31 -14.72
C SER A 85 5.69 -20.80 -15.00
N LEU A 86 5.59 -21.18 -16.27
CA LEU A 86 5.68 -22.59 -16.71
C LEU A 86 7.13 -23.04 -16.96
N GLY A 87 8.09 -22.12 -16.79
CA GLY A 87 9.52 -22.39 -16.87
C GLY A 87 10.25 -22.28 -15.54
N SER A 88 11.57 -22.10 -15.59
CA SER A 88 12.37 -21.91 -14.38
C SER A 88 12.20 -20.51 -13.81
N VAL A 89 11.96 -20.43 -12.50
CA VAL A 89 11.92 -19.15 -11.78
C VAL A 89 13.22 -19.02 -10.98
N GLU A 90 13.96 -17.93 -11.19
CA GLU A 90 15.13 -17.63 -10.36
C GLU A 90 14.71 -17.27 -8.94
N GLU A 91 15.44 -17.71 -7.92
CA GLU A 91 15.23 -17.30 -6.53
C GLU A 91 15.20 -15.77 -6.34
N PRO A 92 14.42 -15.23 -5.39
CA PRO A 92 14.44 -13.82 -5.07
C PRO A 92 15.80 -13.46 -4.47
N GLN A 93 16.19 -12.22 -4.72
CA GLN A 93 17.41 -11.69 -4.15
C GLN A 93 17.04 -10.61 -3.12
N ARG A 94 17.79 -10.61 -2.01
CA ARG A 94 17.71 -9.58 -0.96
C ARG A 94 18.68 -8.45 -1.26
N GLY A 95 18.29 -7.21 -1.06
CA GLY A 95 19.19 -6.09 -1.32
C GLY A 95 18.54 -4.86 -1.89
N LEU A 96 19.36 -3.81 -1.98
CA LEU A 96 19.13 -2.72 -2.91
C LEU A 96 20.07 -2.89 -4.10
N TYR A 97 19.55 -2.67 -5.31
CA TYR A 97 20.28 -2.94 -6.55
C TYR A 97 20.44 -1.66 -7.36
N PHE A 98 21.62 -1.51 -7.95
CA PHE A 98 21.91 -0.51 -8.97
C PHE A 98 22.15 -1.27 -10.27
N GLY A 99 21.05 -1.62 -10.95
CA GLY A 99 20.95 -2.69 -11.96
C GLY A 99 20.03 -3.80 -11.44
N GLY A 100 20.01 -4.97 -12.09
CA GLY A 100 19.14 -6.09 -11.70
C GLY A 100 17.93 -6.26 -12.62
N GLU A 101 18.03 -5.70 -13.81
CA GLU A 101 17.14 -5.97 -14.93
C GLU A 101 17.24 -7.44 -15.31
N ARG A 102 16.11 -8.14 -15.27
CA ARG A 102 15.96 -9.46 -15.86
C ARG A 102 15.55 -9.26 -17.31
N GLY A 103 16.18 -10.03 -18.20
CA GLY A 103 15.82 -10.03 -19.62
C GLY A 103 14.40 -10.52 -19.84
N ASP A 104 13.97 -10.45 -21.09
CA ASP A 104 12.63 -10.89 -21.46
C ASP A 104 12.43 -12.37 -21.13
N ALA A 105 11.30 -12.68 -20.50
CA ALA A 105 10.94 -14.06 -20.21
C ALA A 105 10.63 -14.79 -21.51
N THR A 106 11.12 -16.02 -21.67
CA THR A 106 10.82 -16.86 -22.84
C THR A 106 9.70 -17.84 -22.59
N ASP A 107 9.42 -18.12 -21.33
CA ASP A 107 8.41 -19.09 -20.92
C ASP A 107 7.04 -18.45 -20.78
N GLU A 108 6.00 -19.25 -20.97
CA GLU A 108 4.63 -18.82 -20.75
C GLU A 108 4.36 -18.63 -19.25
N HIS A 109 3.62 -17.57 -18.93
CA HIS A 109 3.25 -17.18 -17.58
C HIS A 109 1.72 -17.11 -17.48
N LYS A 110 1.20 -17.35 -16.27
CA LYS A 110 -0.21 -17.17 -15.91
C LYS A 110 -0.34 -16.13 -14.80
N TRP A 111 -1.07 -15.06 -15.07
CA TRP A 111 -1.41 -14.04 -14.10
C TRP A 111 -2.64 -14.51 -13.34
N MET A 112 -2.45 -14.72 -12.04
CA MET A 112 -3.40 -15.40 -11.17
C MET A 112 -4.05 -14.43 -10.19
N VAL A 113 -5.34 -14.63 -9.95
CA VAL A 113 -6.08 -14.04 -8.84
C VAL A 113 -6.57 -15.17 -7.95
N PHE A 114 -6.24 -15.11 -6.67
CA PHE A 114 -6.62 -16.10 -5.68
C PHE A 114 -7.58 -15.50 -4.66
N CYS A 115 -8.51 -16.33 -4.17
CA CYS A 115 -9.30 -16.06 -2.98
C CYS A 115 -9.15 -17.21 -1.99
N PHE A 116 -8.83 -16.86 -0.74
CA PHE A 116 -8.72 -17.79 0.38
C PHE A 116 -9.78 -17.46 1.43
N ASP A 117 -10.23 -18.49 2.15
CA ASP A 117 -11.05 -18.34 3.34
C ASP A 117 -10.16 -17.84 4.49
N ARG A 118 -10.55 -16.72 5.08
CA ARG A 118 -9.80 -16.05 6.15
C ARG A 118 -9.66 -16.92 7.40
N ASN A 119 -10.61 -17.81 7.66
CA ASN A 119 -10.69 -18.57 8.89
C ASN A 119 -9.90 -19.87 8.86
N SER A 120 -9.91 -20.55 7.72
CA SER A 120 -9.28 -21.85 7.51
C SER A 120 -7.99 -21.79 6.69
N GLY A 121 -7.78 -20.75 5.90
CA GLY A 121 -6.71 -20.67 4.90
C GLY A 121 -7.04 -21.42 3.61
N GLU A 122 -8.19 -22.09 3.52
CA GLU A 122 -8.56 -22.87 2.34
C GLU A 122 -8.76 -21.98 1.11
N LYS A 123 -8.21 -22.38 -0.03
CA LYS A 123 -8.44 -21.69 -1.29
C LYS A 123 -9.89 -21.88 -1.73
N LEU A 124 -10.66 -20.79 -1.72
CA LEU A 124 -12.06 -20.76 -2.15
C LEU A 124 -12.18 -20.81 -3.68
N TRP A 125 -11.34 -20.04 -4.37
CA TRP A 125 -11.26 -20.05 -5.83
C TRP A 125 -9.93 -19.49 -6.34
N GLU A 126 -9.63 -19.79 -7.60
CA GLU A 126 -8.54 -19.18 -8.37
C GLU A 126 -9.00 -18.85 -9.78
N ARG A 127 -8.43 -17.80 -10.38
CA ARG A 127 -8.67 -17.41 -11.76
C ARG A 127 -7.36 -17.09 -12.46
N VAL A 128 -7.27 -17.52 -13.72
CA VAL A 128 -6.25 -17.05 -14.66
C VAL A 128 -6.83 -15.78 -15.29
N ALA A 129 -6.32 -14.62 -14.89
CA ALA A 129 -6.69 -13.34 -15.47
C ALA A 129 -6.10 -13.20 -16.88
N HIS A 130 -4.85 -13.63 -17.06
CA HIS A 130 -4.18 -13.62 -18.35
C HIS A 130 -3.19 -14.77 -18.45
N GLN A 131 -2.90 -15.21 -19.68
CA GLN A 131 -1.90 -16.22 -19.97
C GLN A 131 -1.15 -15.85 -21.25
N GLY A 132 0.17 -15.84 -21.18
CA GLY A 132 1.02 -15.45 -22.30
C GLY A 132 2.49 -15.39 -21.91
N VAL A 133 3.35 -15.11 -22.89
CA VAL A 133 4.77 -14.83 -22.63
C VAL A 133 4.90 -13.34 -22.32
N PRO A 134 5.47 -12.94 -21.17
CA PRO A 134 5.69 -11.53 -20.86
C PRO A 134 6.49 -10.84 -21.96
N GLU A 135 5.97 -9.73 -22.50
CA GLU A 135 6.61 -9.02 -23.62
C GLU A 135 7.79 -8.13 -23.19
N THR A 136 7.93 -7.88 -21.89
CA THR A 136 9.03 -7.09 -21.32
C THR A 136 9.65 -7.82 -20.13
N GLY A 137 10.95 -7.64 -19.94
CA GLY A 137 11.63 -7.94 -18.69
C GLY A 137 11.07 -7.20 -17.46
N HIS A 138 11.69 -7.46 -16.30
CA HIS A 138 11.35 -6.83 -15.03
C HIS A 138 12.60 -6.70 -14.15
N HIS A 139 12.57 -5.84 -13.13
CA HIS A 139 13.64 -5.76 -12.14
C HIS A 139 13.55 -6.92 -11.14
N VAL A 140 14.66 -7.37 -10.54
CA VAL A 140 14.70 -8.43 -9.49
C VAL A 140 13.75 -8.19 -8.30
N LYS A 141 13.31 -6.95 -8.09
CA LYS A 141 12.31 -6.56 -7.06
C LYS A 141 10.85 -6.61 -7.55
N ASN A 142 10.60 -7.07 -8.76
CA ASN A 142 9.29 -7.12 -9.40
C ASN A 142 8.97 -8.56 -9.84
N THR A 143 7.71 -8.88 -10.09
CA THR A 143 7.20 -10.26 -10.32
C THR A 143 6.11 -10.36 -11.38
N PHE A 144 5.88 -9.30 -12.18
CA PHE A 144 4.71 -9.15 -13.06
C PHE A 144 3.35 -9.16 -12.34
N ALA A 145 3.33 -9.33 -11.00
CA ALA A 145 2.18 -9.24 -10.10
C ALA A 145 2.59 -8.54 -8.79
N SER A 146 3.21 -7.37 -8.91
CA SER A 146 3.62 -6.57 -7.74
C SER A 146 2.47 -5.70 -7.22
N GLU A 147 1.53 -5.36 -8.08
CA GLU A 147 0.33 -4.59 -7.78
C GLU A 147 -0.60 -5.36 -6.85
N THR A 148 -1.07 -4.69 -5.80
CA THR A 148 -2.06 -5.21 -4.86
C THR A 148 -3.46 -5.08 -5.45
N PRO A 149 -4.32 -6.11 -5.41
CA PRO A 149 -5.71 -5.95 -5.84
C PRO A 149 -6.46 -4.96 -4.93
N THR A 150 -7.67 -4.56 -5.28
CA THR A 150 -8.53 -3.77 -4.39
C THR A 150 -9.98 -4.24 -4.46
N THR A 151 -10.78 -3.99 -3.42
CA THR A 151 -12.19 -4.38 -3.37
C THR A 151 -13.07 -3.26 -2.81
N ASP A 152 -14.27 -3.12 -3.39
CA ASP A 152 -15.33 -2.27 -2.84
C ASP A 152 -16.31 -3.05 -1.95
N GLY A 153 -16.00 -4.33 -1.69
CA GLY A 153 -16.82 -5.24 -0.92
C GLY A 153 -17.95 -5.92 -1.67
N GLU A 154 -18.12 -5.63 -2.96
CA GLU A 154 -18.97 -6.41 -3.86
C GLU A 154 -18.13 -7.09 -4.95
N ARG A 155 -17.00 -6.45 -5.29
CA ARG A 155 -16.14 -6.79 -6.41
C ARG A 155 -14.68 -6.72 -6.01
N VAL A 156 -13.86 -7.55 -6.63
CA VAL A 156 -12.40 -7.49 -6.54
C VAL A 156 -11.82 -7.09 -7.90
N TYR A 157 -10.90 -6.14 -7.87
CA TYR A 157 -10.23 -5.59 -9.04
C TYR A 157 -8.75 -5.98 -8.98
N ALA A 158 -8.32 -6.84 -9.91
CA ALA A 158 -6.94 -7.23 -10.07
C ALA A 158 -6.33 -6.46 -11.24
N TYR A 159 -5.30 -5.68 -10.95
CA TYR A 159 -4.59 -4.87 -11.92
C TYR A 159 -3.18 -5.43 -12.10
N PHE A 160 -2.77 -5.63 -13.35
CA PHE A 160 -1.43 -6.04 -13.74
C PHE A 160 -0.94 -5.04 -14.79
N GLY A 161 0.05 -4.20 -14.44
CA GLY A 161 0.30 -2.92 -15.12
C GLY A 161 0.50 -2.96 -16.64
N ASN A 162 1.19 -3.98 -17.11
CA ASN A 162 1.47 -4.21 -18.53
C ASN A 162 0.64 -5.37 -19.09
N THR A 163 -0.55 -5.63 -18.53
CA THR A 163 -1.42 -6.72 -18.98
C THR A 163 -2.87 -6.29 -19.03
N GLY A 164 -3.39 -5.74 -17.93
CA GLY A 164 -4.77 -5.29 -17.89
C GLY A 164 -5.37 -5.23 -16.49
N LEU A 165 -6.67 -4.94 -16.47
CA LEU A 165 -7.48 -4.78 -15.29
C LEU A 165 -8.69 -5.71 -15.37
N PHE A 166 -8.87 -6.53 -14.35
CA PHE A 166 -9.84 -7.63 -14.33
C PHE A 166 -10.73 -7.49 -13.10
N ALA A 167 -12.05 -7.50 -13.30
CA ALA A 167 -13.03 -7.40 -12.23
C ALA A 167 -13.80 -8.70 -12.06
N TYR A 168 -13.88 -9.17 -10.83
CA TYR A 168 -14.66 -10.33 -10.43
C TYR A 168 -15.63 -9.96 -9.31
N ASP A 169 -16.73 -10.69 -9.18
CA ASP A 169 -17.47 -10.71 -7.91
C ASP A 169 -16.67 -11.45 -6.81
N LEU A 170 -17.16 -11.43 -5.58
CA LEU A 170 -16.48 -12.09 -4.45
C LEU A 170 -16.42 -13.62 -4.58
N GLU A 171 -17.26 -14.21 -5.44
CA GLU A 171 -17.29 -15.64 -5.77
C GLU A 171 -16.34 -15.99 -6.94
N GLY A 172 -15.65 -14.99 -7.51
CA GLY A 172 -14.68 -15.16 -8.59
C GLY A 172 -15.31 -15.29 -9.97
N ASN A 173 -16.57 -14.91 -10.16
CA ASN A 173 -17.17 -14.83 -11.50
C ASN A 173 -16.69 -13.54 -12.19
N PRO A 174 -16.21 -13.61 -13.45
CA PRO A 174 -15.78 -12.42 -14.17
C PRO A 174 -16.96 -11.50 -14.46
N ILE A 175 -16.77 -10.20 -14.26
CA ILE A 175 -17.77 -9.17 -14.53
C ILE A 175 -17.39 -8.37 -15.77
N TRP A 176 -16.17 -7.84 -15.80
CA TRP A 176 -15.61 -7.11 -16.92
C TRP A 176 -14.08 -7.18 -16.87
N GLU A 177 -13.45 -6.97 -18.03
CA GLU A 177 -11.99 -6.89 -18.16
C GLU A 177 -11.60 -5.78 -19.13
N ARG A 178 -10.37 -5.29 -18.97
CA ARG A 178 -9.72 -4.36 -19.89
C ARG A 178 -8.27 -4.81 -20.08
N GLU A 179 -7.93 -5.24 -21.27
CA GLU A 179 -6.54 -5.49 -21.65
C GLU A 179 -5.85 -4.17 -21.99
N TRP A 180 -4.59 -4.04 -21.56
CA TRP A 180 -3.78 -2.86 -21.83
C TRP A 180 -2.60 -3.20 -22.72
N GLU A 181 -2.22 -2.24 -23.56
CA GLU A 181 -0.99 -2.35 -24.31
C GLU A 181 0.21 -2.32 -23.37
N VAL A 182 1.23 -3.10 -23.70
CA VAL A 182 2.49 -3.13 -22.96
C VAL A 182 3.22 -1.80 -23.18
N VAL A 183 3.52 -1.11 -22.09
CA VAL A 183 4.29 0.14 -22.12
C VAL A 183 5.70 -0.07 -21.57
N LYS A 184 6.64 0.73 -22.07
CA LYS A 184 8.02 0.71 -21.58
C LYS A 184 8.10 1.33 -20.20
N THR A 185 8.90 0.72 -19.35
CA THR A 185 9.25 1.28 -18.03
C THR A 185 10.74 1.57 -17.99
N LYS A 186 11.15 2.45 -17.08
CA LYS A 186 12.55 2.82 -16.88
C LYS A 186 13.40 1.57 -16.71
N ALA A 187 14.36 1.39 -17.62
CA ALA A 187 15.23 0.22 -17.67
C ALA A 187 14.49 -1.14 -17.64
N ASN A 188 13.25 -1.20 -18.15
CA ASN A 188 12.38 -2.37 -18.10
C ASN A 188 12.17 -2.91 -16.68
N TRP A 189 12.08 -2.05 -15.68
CA TRP A 189 11.90 -2.49 -14.28
C TRP A 189 10.49 -3.04 -13.98
N GLY A 190 9.54 -2.83 -14.89
CA GLY A 190 8.15 -3.26 -14.76
C GLY A 190 7.29 -2.32 -13.93
N THR A 191 6.01 -2.65 -13.81
CA THR A 191 4.98 -1.87 -13.11
C THR A 191 4.78 -2.34 -11.68
N ALA A 192 4.30 -1.48 -10.77
CA ALA A 192 3.94 -1.87 -9.40
C ALA A 192 2.89 -0.96 -8.72
N ILE A 193 2.26 -0.05 -9.47
CA ILE A 193 1.28 0.89 -8.94
C ILE A 193 -0.04 0.14 -8.70
N SER A 194 -0.54 0.11 -7.47
CA SER A 194 -1.80 -0.57 -7.17
C SER A 194 -3.00 0.30 -7.58
N PRO A 195 -4.14 -0.29 -7.99
CA PRO A 195 -5.37 0.46 -8.20
C PRO A 195 -6.01 0.80 -6.85
N VAL A 196 -6.84 1.83 -6.81
CA VAL A 196 -7.60 2.24 -5.63
C VAL A 196 -9.07 2.35 -5.98
N VAL A 197 -9.95 1.77 -5.18
CA VAL A 197 -11.39 1.98 -5.31
C VAL A 197 -11.87 2.93 -4.22
N TYR A 198 -12.62 3.95 -4.64
CA TYR A 198 -13.27 4.88 -3.74
C TYR A 198 -14.71 5.08 -4.20
N GLN A 199 -15.66 4.66 -3.36
CA GLN A 199 -17.08 4.59 -3.72
C GLN A 199 -17.28 3.76 -5.00
N ASP A 200 -17.84 4.35 -6.06
CA ASP A 200 -18.04 3.68 -7.35
C ASP A 200 -16.97 4.01 -8.40
N LYS A 201 -15.85 4.59 -7.96
CA LYS A 201 -14.73 4.98 -8.83
C LYS A 201 -13.53 4.08 -8.60
N LEU A 202 -13.04 3.47 -9.67
CA LEU A 202 -11.80 2.71 -9.67
C LEU A 202 -10.71 3.56 -10.35
N ILE A 203 -9.69 3.89 -9.58
CA ILE A 203 -8.61 4.81 -9.93
C ILE A 203 -7.39 3.98 -10.30
N VAL A 204 -6.86 4.25 -11.48
CA VAL A 204 -5.68 3.63 -12.04
C VAL A 204 -4.66 4.72 -12.35
N VAL A 205 -3.41 4.48 -11.97
CA VAL A 205 -2.26 5.24 -12.46
C VAL A 205 -1.29 4.28 -13.13
N ASN A 206 -0.77 4.67 -14.28
CA ASN A 206 0.29 3.98 -14.97
C ASN A 206 1.30 5.03 -15.42
N ASP A 207 2.36 5.15 -14.62
CA ASP A 207 3.49 6.03 -14.90
C ASP A 207 4.59 5.19 -15.59
N ASN A 208 4.93 5.55 -16.82
CA ASN A 208 5.75 4.78 -17.76
C ASN A 208 6.63 5.71 -18.64
N GLU A 209 7.41 5.16 -19.56
CA GLU A 209 8.32 5.91 -20.45
C GLU A 209 7.72 6.24 -21.83
N ASP A 210 6.51 5.77 -22.13
CA ASP A 210 5.80 6.07 -23.37
C ASP A 210 4.84 7.25 -23.13
N GLN A 211 3.63 6.98 -22.61
CA GLN A 211 2.66 8.01 -22.22
C GLN A 211 2.02 7.64 -20.88
N SER A 212 2.48 8.28 -19.81
CA SER A 212 1.90 8.12 -18.47
C SER A 212 0.49 8.66 -18.41
N PHE A 213 -0.34 8.06 -17.54
CA PHE A 213 -1.73 8.46 -17.38
C PHE A 213 -2.30 8.16 -15.99
N ILE A 214 -3.34 8.92 -15.65
CA ILE A 214 -4.33 8.55 -14.65
C ILE A 214 -5.66 8.31 -15.37
N GLU A 215 -6.35 7.24 -15.01
CA GLU A 215 -7.69 6.94 -15.50
C GLU A 215 -8.61 6.56 -14.34
N VAL A 216 -9.81 7.13 -14.35
CA VAL A 216 -10.85 6.81 -13.37
C VAL A 216 -12.02 6.17 -14.08
N LEU A 217 -12.40 4.99 -13.60
CA LEU A 217 -13.41 4.12 -14.19
C LEU A 217 -14.63 4.03 -13.27
N ASP A 218 -15.79 3.81 -13.88
CA ASP A 218 -16.95 3.31 -13.16
C ASP A 218 -16.64 1.86 -12.75
N SER A 219 -16.60 1.61 -11.44
CA SER A 219 -16.16 0.32 -10.90
C SER A 219 -17.09 -0.83 -11.30
N ARG A 220 -18.36 -0.54 -11.64
CA ARG A 220 -19.38 -1.55 -11.97
C ARG A 220 -19.25 -2.03 -13.40
N THR A 221 -18.81 -1.15 -14.29
CA THR A 221 -18.83 -1.38 -15.74
C THR A 221 -17.46 -1.37 -16.40
N GLY A 222 -16.42 -0.91 -15.68
CA GLY A 222 -15.08 -0.71 -16.24
C GLY A 222 -14.97 0.46 -17.22
N LYS A 223 -16.06 1.22 -17.44
CA LYS A 223 -16.07 2.33 -18.40
C LYS A 223 -15.33 3.54 -17.84
N THR A 224 -14.52 4.17 -18.68
CA THR A 224 -13.85 5.42 -18.37
C THR A 224 -14.87 6.51 -18.00
N LEU A 225 -14.73 7.06 -16.80
CA LEU A 225 -15.40 8.29 -16.39
C LEU A 225 -14.59 9.49 -16.89
N TRP A 226 -13.29 9.46 -16.64
CA TRP A 226 -12.33 10.42 -17.20
C TRP A 226 -10.92 9.83 -17.23
N ARG A 227 -10.07 10.45 -18.07
CA ARG A 227 -8.66 10.12 -18.23
C ARG A 227 -7.84 11.39 -18.41
N LYS A 228 -6.64 11.43 -17.85
CA LYS A 228 -5.66 12.49 -18.10
C LYS A 228 -4.31 11.88 -18.37
N ASP A 229 -3.68 12.36 -19.44
CA ASP A 229 -2.28 12.12 -19.69
C ASP A 229 -1.45 12.86 -18.63
N ARG A 230 -0.37 12.23 -18.19
CA ARG A 230 0.57 12.75 -17.21
C ARG A 230 1.91 12.96 -17.91
N ASP A 231 2.45 14.15 -17.77
CA ASP A 231 3.83 14.46 -18.17
C ASP A 231 4.75 14.00 -17.05
N GLU A 232 5.04 12.71 -17.03
CA GLU A 232 5.72 12.02 -15.95
C GLU A 232 6.39 10.76 -16.49
N GLY A 233 7.62 10.46 -16.07
CA GLY A 233 8.28 9.20 -16.38
C GLY A 233 7.84 8.05 -15.48
N SER A 234 8.55 6.92 -15.51
CA SER A 234 8.22 5.77 -14.67
C SER A 234 8.31 6.10 -13.17
N ASN A 235 7.24 5.80 -12.44
CA ASN A 235 7.16 5.86 -10.99
C ASN A 235 6.40 4.64 -10.46
N TRP A 236 6.45 4.43 -9.13
CA TRP A 236 5.85 3.25 -8.49
C TRP A 236 4.97 3.63 -7.28
N SER A 237 4.50 4.88 -7.23
CA SER A 237 3.66 5.39 -6.14
C SER A 237 2.17 5.13 -6.43
N THR A 238 1.51 4.42 -5.51
CA THR A 238 0.06 4.18 -5.57
C THR A 238 -0.70 5.50 -5.39
N PRO A 239 -1.75 5.79 -6.18
CA PRO A 239 -2.57 7.00 -5.98
C PRO A 239 -3.23 6.98 -4.61
N PHE A 240 -3.40 8.15 -4.01
CA PHE A 240 -3.96 8.30 -2.67
C PHE A 240 -5.24 9.14 -2.72
N VAL A 241 -6.34 8.60 -2.20
CA VAL A 241 -7.57 9.37 -2.04
C VAL A 241 -7.54 10.05 -0.68
N TRP A 242 -7.38 11.37 -0.69
CA TRP A 242 -7.33 12.18 0.52
C TRP A 242 -8.68 12.82 0.80
N GLU A 243 -9.43 12.25 1.74
CA GLU A 243 -10.59 12.89 2.34
C GLU A 243 -10.12 13.87 3.42
N ASN A 244 -10.34 15.16 3.19
CA ASN A 244 -10.03 16.21 4.16
C ASN A 244 -11.27 17.04 4.50
N ASP A 245 -11.15 17.93 5.48
CA ASP A 245 -12.26 18.74 5.98
C ASP A 245 -12.90 19.66 4.93
N LEU A 246 -12.23 19.90 3.79
CA LEU A 246 -12.69 20.80 2.74
C LEU A 246 -13.21 20.07 1.50
N ARG A 247 -12.60 18.94 1.10
CA ARG A 247 -12.95 18.14 -0.09
C ARG A 247 -12.23 16.80 -0.13
N THR A 248 -12.60 15.95 -1.08
CA THR A 248 -11.86 14.72 -1.40
C THR A 248 -10.99 14.94 -2.63
N GLU A 249 -9.75 14.47 -2.59
CA GLU A 249 -8.75 14.66 -3.64
C GLU A 249 -8.11 13.32 -4.06
N ILE A 250 -7.76 13.17 -5.34
CA ILE A 250 -6.88 12.09 -5.82
C ILE A 250 -5.47 12.65 -5.96
N VAL A 251 -4.58 12.23 -5.08
CA VAL A 251 -3.18 12.64 -5.05
C VAL A 251 -2.32 11.59 -5.75
N THR A 252 -1.50 12.03 -6.69
CA THR A 252 -0.58 11.19 -7.45
C THR A 252 0.83 11.73 -7.31
N ALA A 253 1.73 10.95 -6.72
CA ALA A 253 3.12 11.36 -6.54
C ALA A 253 3.99 10.91 -7.71
N GLY A 254 4.68 11.84 -8.34
CA GLY A 254 5.60 11.61 -9.46
C GLY A 254 6.93 12.30 -9.22
N THR A 255 7.94 11.92 -9.98
CA THR A 255 9.30 12.49 -9.94
C THR A 255 9.27 13.96 -10.34
N ASP A 256 8.58 14.30 -11.44
CA ASP A 256 8.52 15.68 -11.90
C ASP A 256 7.52 16.47 -11.06
N LYS A 257 6.30 15.94 -10.88
CA LYS A 257 5.24 16.60 -10.10
C LYS A 257 4.39 15.63 -9.32
N VAL A 258 4.13 15.99 -8.06
CA VAL A 258 2.92 15.56 -7.37
C VAL A 258 1.75 16.37 -7.91
N ARG A 259 0.63 15.71 -8.18
CA ARG A 259 -0.58 16.33 -8.71
C ARG A 259 -1.78 15.89 -7.90
N SER A 260 -2.64 16.83 -7.56
CA SER A 260 -3.94 16.56 -6.94
C SER A 260 -5.07 16.91 -7.89
N TYR A 261 -6.06 16.02 -7.97
CA TYR A 261 -7.27 16.19 -8.76
C TYR A 261 -8.52 16.10 -7.88
N ASP A 262 -9.60 16.77 -8.27
CA ASP A 262 -10.92 16.42 -7.75
C ASP A 262 -11.43 15.11 -8.36
N MET A 263 -12.62 14.67 -7.94
CA MET A 263 -13.23 13.41 -8.41
C MET A 263 -13.67 13.46 -9.88
N GLU A 264 -13.75 14.66 -10.47
CA GLU A 264 -14.11 14.93 -11.86
C GLU A 264 -12.88 15.07 -12.77
N GLY A 265 -11.67 15.02 -12.20
CA GLY A 265 -10.40 15.09 -12.94
C GLY A 265 -9.90 16.50 -13.22
N ASN A 266 -10.41 17.52 -12.52
CA ASN A 266 -9.84 18.87 -12.56
C ASN A 266 -8.60 18.92 -11.66
N LEU A 267 -7.51 19.47 -12.21
CA LEU A 267 -6.28 19.68 -11.45
C LEU A 267 -6.49 20.76 -10.39
N LEU A 268 -6.22 20.43 -9.13
CA LEU A 268 -6.38 21.32 -7.99
C LEU A 268 -5.05 22.02 -7.66
N TRP A 269 -3.99 21.24 -7.49
CA TRP A 269 -2.66 21.76 -7.18
C TRP A 269 -1.53 20.85 -7.67
N THR A 270 -0.33 21.42 -7.75
CA THR A 270 0.92 20.71 -8.08
C THR A 270 2.02 21.02 -7.09
N LEU A 271 2.91 20.06 -6.84
CA LEU A 271 4.10 20.22 -6.02
C LEU A 271 5.30 19.57 -6.73
N GLU A 272 6.32 20.38 -7.04
CA GLU A 272 7.62 19.93 -7.53
C GLU A 272 8.60 19.66 -6.38
N GLY A 273 9.78 19.12 -6.71
CA GLY A 273 10.88 18.96 -5.76
C GLY A 273 11.05 17.56 -5.20
N MET A 274 10.44 16.53 -5.80
CA MET A 274 10.68 15.14 -5.44
C MET A 274 12.11 14.68 -5.79
N SER A 275 12.49 13.50 -5.34
CA SER A 275 13.69 12.81 -5.83
C SER A 275 13.44 12.19 -7.21
N LYS A 276 14.50 11.80 -7.94
CA LYS A 276 14.48 11.25 -9.31
C LYS A 276 13.66 9.98 -9.51
N ILE A 277 13.29 9.32 -8.42
CA ILE A 277 12.40 8.16 -8.43
C ILE A 277 11.46 8.28 -7.25
N THR A 278 10.15 8.26 -7.52
CA THR A 278 9.12 8.31 -6.50
C THR A 278 8.41 6.96 -6.39
N VAL A 279 8.57 6.32 -5.23
CA VAL A 279 8.00 4.99 -4.90
C VAL A 279 6.99 5.08 -3.75
N CYS A 280 7.29 5.89 -2.73
CA CYS A 280 6.45 5.97 -1.55
C CYS A 280 5.04 6.45 -1.90
N THR A 281 4.04 5.78 -1.33
CA THR A 281 2.63 6.15 -1.44
C THR A 281 2.33 7.30 -0.46
N PRO A 282 1.61 8.35 -0.87
CA PRO A 282 1.15 9.38 0.06
C PRO A 282 0.38 8.80 1.25
N PHE A 283 0.38 9.51 2.37
CA PHE A 283 -0.32 9.10 3.59
C PHE A 283 -0.82 10.34 4.34
N ALA A 284 -1.73 10.17 5.30
CA ALA A 284 -2.34 11.29 6.02
C ALA A 284 -2.46 11.00 7.52
N GLY A 285 -2.56 12.07 8.30
CA GLY A 285 -2.74 12.04 9.75
C GLY A 285 -3.02 13.43 10.30
N ASP A 286 -3.88 13.53 11.31
CA ASP A 286 -4.33 14.79 11.91
C ASP A 286 -4.72 15.89 10.90
N GLY A 287 -5.38 15.49 9.81
CA GLY A 287 -5.84 16.40 8.77
C GLY A 287 -4.74 16.91 7.82
N LEU A 288 -3.49 16.46 7.96
CA LEU A 288 -2.40 16.77 7.03
C LEU A 288 -2.17 15.62 6.04
N LEU A 289 -1.78 15.99 4.82
CA LEU A 289 -1.28 15.08 3.79
C LEU A 289 0.25 15.08 3.81
N TYR A 290 0.85 13.91 3.71
CA TYR A 290 2.29 13.72 3.67
C TYR A 290 2.74 13.08 2.36
N ILE A 291 3.78 13.65 1.75
CA ILE A 291 4.42 13.13 0.53
C ILE A 291 5.87 12.85 0.84
N ALA A 292 6.35 11.64 0.55
CA ALA A 292 7.74 11.25 0.71
C ALA A 292 8.33 10.80 -0.64
N SER A 293 9.58 11.19 -0.93
CA SER A 293 10.32 10.71 -2.10
C SER A 293 11.81 10.72 -1.78
N GLY A 294 12.48 9.57 -1.77
CA GLY A 294 13.85 9.48 -1.24
C GLY A 294 14.79 8.54 -1.98
N PHE A 295 14.89 8.66 -3.31
CA PHE A 295 15.84 7.87 -4.10
C PHE A 295 17.25 7.92 -3.52
N VAL A 296 17.84 6.74 -3.29
CA VAL A 296 19.04 6.60 -2.47
C VAL A 296 20.25 7.41 -2.95
N MET A 297 20.37 7.65 -4.25
CA MET A 297 21.48 8.40 -4.87
C MET A 297 21.29 9.91 -4.88
N ASP A 298 20.09 10.39 -4.56
CA ASP A 298 19.83 11.82 -4.55
C ASP A 298 20.19 12.46 -3.21
N ARG A 299 20.57 13.74 -3.28
CA ARG A 299 20.84 14.55 -2.10
C ARG A 299 19.54 15.02 -1.44
N ASN A 300 18.52 15.27 -2.25
CA ASN A 300 17.20 15.66 -1.82
C ASN A 300 16.34 14.41 -1.67
N LYS A 301 15.82 14.19 -0.46
CA LYS A 301 14.95 13.07 -0.06
C LYS A 301 13.80 13.62 0.78
N PRO A 302 12.92 14.44 0.18
CA PRO A 302 11.99 15.23 0.95
C PRO A 302 10.84 14.41 1.52
N ILE A 303 10.40 14.83 2.70
CA ILE A 303 9.04 14.65 3.18
C ILE A 303 8.39 16.03 3.23
N TYR A 304 7.19 16.18 2.68
CA TYR A 304 6.37 17.39 2.76
C TYR A 304 5.12 17.13 3.57
N ALA A 305 4.69 18.08 4.38
CA ALA A 305 3.38 18.11 5.01
C ALA A 305 2.52 19.22 4.42
N ILE A 306 1.33 18.88 3.96
CA ILE A 306 0.44 19.77 3.21
C ILE A 306 -0.89 19.87 3.94
N LYS A 307 -1.36 21.11 4.15
CA LYS A 307 -2.67 21.35 4.77
C LYS A 307 -3.80 21.33 3.71
N PRO A 308 -5.05 21.07 4.11
CA PRO A 308 -6.20 21.07 3.20
C PRO A 308 -6.39 22.40 2.45
N GLY A 309 -6.96 22.32 1.25
CA GLY A 309 -7.39 23.50 0.48
C GLY A 309 -6.33 24.10 -0.44
N ALA A 310 -5.21 23.41 -0.65
CA ALA A 310 -4.18 23.80 -1.61
C ALA A 310 -4.74 24.08 -3.01
N SER A 311 -4.19 25.07 -3.70
CA SER A 311 -4.63 25.43 -5.05
C SER A 311 -3.47 26.00 -5.87
N GLY A 312 -3.36 25.61 -7.13
CA GLY A 312 -2.29 26.06 -8.03
C GLY A 312 -0.94 25.39 -7.75
N ASP A 313 0.15 26.05 -8.12
CA ASP A 313 1.50 25.57 -7.82
C ASP A 313 1.85 25.90 -6.36
N ILE A 314 2.08 24.85 -5.56
CA ILE A 314 2.42 24.97 -4.14
C ILE A 314 3.89 24.63 -3.86
N SER A 315 4.72 24.59 -4.90
CA SER A 315 6.15 24.29 -4.79
C SER A 315 6.87 25.26 -3.86
N LEU A 316 7.82 24.72 -3.09
CA LEU A 316 8.71 25.53 -2.26
C LEU A 316 9.80 26.17 -3.14
N SER A 317 10.15 27.42 -2.85
CA SER A 317 11.33 28.04 -3.45
C SER A 317 12.61 27.44 -2.84
N GLU A 318 13.75 27.63 -3.51
CA GLU A 318 15.04 27.14 -3.01
C GLU A 318 15.34 27.71 -1.61
N GLY A 319 15.59 26.81 -0.65
CA GLY A 319 15.90 27.15 0.74
C GLY A 319 14.68 27.34 1.65
N GLU A 320 13.46 27.33 1.11
CA GLU A 320 12.23 27.35 1.91
C GLU A 320 11.91 25.95 2.44
N ASN A 321 11.33 25.89 3.64
CA ASN A 321 10.83 24.66 4.24
C ASN A 321 9.30 24.69 4.46
N SER A 322 8.63 25.78 4.14
CA SER A 322 7.20 25.97 4.31
C SER A 322 6.71 27.11 3.42
N ASN A 323 5.42 27.10 3.11
CA ASN A 323 4.72 28.21 2.45
C ASN A 323 3.27 28.25 2.95
N GLU A 324 2.36 28.87 2.18
CA GLU A 324 0.94 28.92 2.55
C GLU A 324 0.34 27.54 2.79
N TYR A 325 0.63 26.54 1.94
CA TYR A 325 -0.02 25.22 1.97
C TYR A 325 0.89 24.10 2.49
N VAL A 326 2.20 24.21 2.26
CA VAL A 326 3.21 23.30 2.81
C VAL A 326 3.55 23.78 4.22
N VAL A 327 3.07 23.05 5.23
CA VAL A 327 3.24 23.38 6.65
C VAL A 327 4.70 23.25 7.07
N TRP A 328 5.36 22.19 6.61
CA TRP A 328 6.77 21.94 6.80
C TRP A 328 7.31 20.98 5.73
N SER A 329 8.63 20.97 5.56
CA SER A 329 9.34 19.98 4.76
C SER A 329 10.64 19.54 5.42
N GLN A 330 10.97 18.26 5.27
CA GLN A 330 12.22 17.65 5.71
C GLN A 330 12.99 17.13 4.49
N PRO A 331 13.99 17.86 3.97
CA PRO A 331 14.60 17.57 2.66
C PRO A 331 15.49 16.32 2.62
N LYS A 332 15.69 15.63 3.74
CA LYS A 332 16.61 14.48 3.86
C LYS A 332 16.04 13.32 4.69
N ALA A 333 14.73 13.30 4.89
CA ALA A 333 14.08 12.36 5.80
C ALA A 333 13.50 11.13 5.09
N ALA A 334 13.11 11.23 3.81
CA ALA A 334 12.35 10.19 3.14
C ALA A 334 13.18 8.91 2.89
N PRO A 335 12.52 7.73 2.94
CA PRO A 335 13.10 6.47 2.49
C PRO A 335 13.03 6.37 0.96
N TYR A 336 13.62 5.33 0.39
CA TYR A 336 13.46 5.06 -1.04
C TYR A 336 12.17 4.26 -1.30
N ILE A 337 12.08 3.01 -0.81
CA ILE A 337 10.97 2.10 -1.13
C ILE A 337 9.87 2.04 -0.05
N PRO A 338 10.16 1.76 1.25
CA PRO A 338 9.11 1.58 2.25
C PRO A 338 8.32 2.86 2.45
N SER A 339 7.00 2.83 2.29
CA SER A 339 6.21 4.05 2.48
C SER A 339 6.11 4.37 3.98
N PRO A 340 6.39 5.60 4.43
CA PRO A 340 6.25 5.96 5.84
C PRO A 340 4.81 5.84 6.33
N ILE A 341 4.64 5.74 7.66
CA ILE A 341 3.34 5.75 8.32
C ILE A 341 3.23 6.94 9.26
N TYR A 342 2.00 7.45 9.40
CA TYR A 342 1.62 8.34 10.49
C TYR A 342 0.94 7.50 11.59
N TYR A 343 1.39 7.62 12.83
CA TYR A 343 0.80 6.92 13.97
C TYR A 343 0.98 7.75 15.25
N LYS A 344 -0.15 8.07 15.91
CA LYS A 344 -0.22 8.80 17.18
C LYS A 344 0.67 10.05 17.25
N GLY A 345 0.47 11.00 16.34
CA GLY A 345 1.22 12.26 16.33
C GLY A 345 2.56 12.21 15.59
N ASN A 346 3.06 11.03 15.24
CA ASN A 346 4.42 10.84 14.73
C ASN A 346 4.44 10.21 13.34
N ILE A 347 5.48 10.54 12.57
CA ILE A 347 5.80 9.91 11.30
C ILE A 347 6.98 8.97 11.50
N TYR A 348 6.75 7.69 11.24
CA TYR A 348 7.77 6.64 11.30
C TYR A 348 8.29 6.35 9.90
N VAL A 349 9.59 6.54 9.73
CA VAL A 349 10.26 6.32 8.45
C VAL A 349 11.22 5.15 8.56
N LEU A 350 10.87 4.06 7.90
CA LEU A 350 11.71 2.88 7.74
C LEU A 350 12.61 3.06 6.52
N LEU A 351 13.91 3.23 6.75
CA LEU A 351 14.90 3.34 5.68
C LEU A 351 15.29 1.94 5.20
N ASP A 352 15.45 1.79 3.88
CA ASP A 352 15.69 0.53 3.16
C ASP A 352 16.84 -0.29 3.74
N GLY A 353 17.85 0.38 4.27
CA GLY A 353 19.04 -0.24 4.88
C GLY A 353 18.89 -0.63 6.35
N GLY A 354 17.68 -0.70 6.91
CA GLY A 354 17.42 -1.20 8.27
C GLY A 354 17.66 -0.18 9.38
N PHE A 355 17.21 1.05 9.15
CA PHE A 355 17.13 2.09 10.18
C PHE A 355 15.71 2.62 10.30
N LEU A 356 15.28 2.95 11.50
CA LEU A 356 14.04 3.68 11.76
C LEU A 356 14.38 5.09 12.23
N THR A 357 13.67 6.09 11.70
CA THR A 357 13.68 7.48 12.21
C THR A 357 12.26 7.89 12.54
N CYS A 358 12.09 8.86 13.44
CA CYS A 358 10.79 9.37 13.85
C CYS A 358 10.79 10.89 13.81
N TYR A 359 9.70 11.45 13.29
CA TYR A 359 9.47 12.89 13.19
C TYR A 359 8.11 13.24 13.78
N ASP A 360 8.00 14.42 14.37
CA ASP A 360 6.72 14.97 14.80
C ASP A 360 5.86 15.26 13.56
N GLY A 361 4.62 14.77 13.53
CA GLY A 361 3.76 14.89 12.36
C GLY A 361 3.26 16.33 12.13
N ALA A 362 3.14 17.13 13.17
CA ALA A 362 2.60 18.49 13.09
C ALA A 362 3.65 19.51 12.65
N GLY A 363 4.87 19.42 13.19
CA GLY A 363 5.97 20.36 12.96
C GLY A 363 7.12 19.81 12.12
N GLY A 364 7.18 18.49 11.89
CA GLY A 364 8.21 17.84 11.10
C GLY A 364 9.55 17.66 11.81
N GLU A 365 9.67 18.05 13.08
CA GLU A 365 10.92 17.99 13.82
C GLU A 365 11.35 16.55 14.12
N GLU A 366 12.64 16.27 14.11
CA GLU A 366 13.17 14.94 14.45
C GLU A 366 12.90 14.64 15.93
N VAL A 367 12.10 13.60 16.20
CA VAL A 367 11.85 13.06 17.55
C VAL A 367 13.02 12.17 17.96
N TYR A 368 13.45 11.29 17.04
CA TYR A 368 14.73 10.60 17.14
C TYR A 368 15.30 10.30 15.74
N GLY A 369 16.61 10.43 15.61
CA GLY A 369 17.35 10.15 14.38
C GLY A 369 17.53 8.66 14.09
N LYS A 370 18.49 8.32 13.23
CA LYS A 370 18.64 6.95 12.70
C LYS A 370 18.94 5.93 13.80
N GLN A 371 17.97 5.05 14.07
CA GLN A 371 18.11 3.93 14.99
C GLN A 371 18.19 2.61 14.22
N ARG A 372 19.22 1.83 14.51
CA ARG A 372 19.49 0.55 13.83
C ARG A 372 18.51 -0.50 14.34
N LEU A 373 17.70 -1.10 13.45
CA LEU A 373 16.79 -2.18 13.84
C LEU A 373 17.56 -3.48 14.12
N ARG A 374 18.34 -3.94 13.13
CA ARG A 374 19.12 -5.18 13.19
C ARG A 374 20.40 -5.03 12.41
N LYS A 375 21.44 -5.82 12.73
CA LYS A 375 22.68 -5.82 11.95
C LYS A 375 22.44 -6.58 10.63
N GLY A 376 22.50 -5.88 9.52
CA GLY A 376 22.07 -6.44 8.23
C GLY A 376 20.55 -6.39 8.07
N GLY A 377 20.07 -6.74 6.88
CA GLY A 377 18.65 -6.68 6.52
C GLY A 377 18.34 -5.51 5.58
N ASN A 378 17.60 -5.82 4.53
CA ASN A 378 17.02 -4.86 3.59
C ASN A 378 15.51 -4.82 3.80
N TYR A 379 14.89 -3.68 3.55
CA TYR A 379 13.48 -3.46 3.83
C TYR A 379 12.81 -2.90 2.57
N THR A 380 11.75 -3.59 2.13
CA THR A 380 10.88 -3.15 1.04
C THR A 380 9.44 -2.96 1.52
N ALA A 381 8.94 -3.88 2.36
CA ALA A 381 7.62 -3.75 2.96
C ALA A 381 7.51 -2.45 3.77
N SER A 382 6.35 -1.79 3.67
CA SER A 382 6.06 -0.62 4.50
C SER A 382 5.88 -1.06 5.96
N PRO A 383 6.31 -0.24 6.95
CA PRO A 383 5.99 -0.52 8.34
C PRO A 383 4.48 -0.44 8.58
N TRP A 384 4.02 -1.07 9.65
CA TRP A 384 2.64 -0.95 10.14
C TRP A 384 2.62 -0.70 11.65
N ALA A 385 1.47 -0.30 12.19
CA ALA A 385 1.35 0.00 13.62
C ALA A 385 -0.01 -0.35 14.23
N TYR A 386 0.05 -0.75 15.50
CA TYR A 386 -1.06 -0.92 16.44
C TYR A 386 -0.49 -1.16 17.85
N ASN A 387 -1.31 -1.01 18.89
CA ASN A 387 -0.98 -1.28 20.30
C ASN A 387 0.32 -0.64 20.77
N ASP A 388 0.55 0.64 20.40
CA ASP A 388 1.77 1.39 20.71
C ASP A 388 3.05 0.74 20.16
N LYS A 389 2.94 0.02 19.04
CA LYS A 389 4.06 -0.69 18.42
C LYS A 389 4.14 -0.41 16.93
N ILE A 390 5.36 -0.27 16.45
CA ILE A 390 5.74 -0.15 15.05
C ILE A 390 6.41 -1.46 14.65
N PHE A 391 5.97 -2.03 13.54
CA PHE A 391 6.46 -3.31 13.05
C PHE A 391 7.18 -3.10 11.72
N CYS A 392 8.38 -3.67 11.61
CA CYS A 392 9.25 -3.50 10.45
C CYS A 392 9.68 -4.87 9.92
N LEU A 393 9.08 -5.31 8.81
CA LEU A 393 9.38 -6.58 8.13
C LEU A 393 10.55 -6.41 7.15
N SER A 394 11.62 -7.19 7.36
CA SER A 394 12.75 -7.27 6.45
C SER A 394 12.50 -8.25 5.30
N GLU A 395 13.32 -8.13 4.26
CA GLU A 395 13.39 -9.10 3.15
C GLU A 395 13.84 -10.49 3.57
N ASP A 396 14.33 -10.66 4.80
CA ASP A 396 14.69 -11.97 5.36
C ASP A 396 13.49 -12.71 5.96
N GLY A 397 12.33 -12.06 6.12
CA GLY A 397 11.17 -12.62 6.82
C GLY A 397 11.10 -12.26 8.30
N ASP A 398 12.04 -11.43 8.78
CA ASP A 398 12.10 -10.98 10.15
C ASP A 398 11.27 -9.72 10.38
N THR A 399 10.39 -9.71 11.37
CA THR A 399 9.67 -8.52 11.82
C THR A 399 10.24 -7.99 13.12
N THR A 400 10.90 -6.84 13.09
CA THR A 400 11.31 -6.13 14.31
C THR A 400 10.15 -5.33 14.88
N VAL A 401 9.87 -5.51 16.17
CA VAL A 401 8.82 -4.78 16.90
C VAL A 401 9.47 -3.67 17.71
N VAL A 402 9.06 -2.44 17.47
CA VAL A 402 9.60 -1.23 18.12
C VAL A 402 8.47 -0.54 18.87
N LYS A 403 8.74 -0.03 20.06
CA LYS A 403 7.79 0.81 20.80
C LYS A 403 7.53 2.12 20.06
N ALA A 404 6.26 2.50 19.93
CA ALA A 404 5.87 3.81 19.44
C ALA A 404 6.06 4.89 20.53
N GLY A 405 6.22 6.14 20.11
CA GLY A 405 6.45 7.30 20.96
C GLY A 405 7.83 7.94 20.79
N SER A 406 8.26 8.68 21.81
CA SER A 406 9.42 9.57 21.77
C SER A 406 10.76 8.88 22.03
N GLU A 407 10.75 7.62 22.45
CA GLU A 407 11.95 6.85 22.77
C GLU A 407 12.01 5.59 21.90
N PHE A 408 13.18 5.34 21.32
CA PHE A 408 13.40 4.13 20.54
C PHE A 408 13.71 2.94 21.46
N GLU A 409 12.87 1.91 21.38
CA GLU A 409 13.03 0.67 22.14
C GLU A 409 12.60 -0.52 21.27
N ILE A 410 13.50 -1.47 21.02
CA ILE A 410 13.15 -2.75 20.37
C ILE A 410 12.53 -3.66 21.42
N LEU A 411 11.29 -4.09 21.18
CA LEU A 411 10.52 -4.93 22.09
C LEU A 411 10.70 -6.42 21.78
N GLY A 412 10.96 -6.77 20.53
CA GLY A 412 11.12 -8.15 20.11
C GLY A 412 11.34 -8.30 18.61
N VAL A 413 11.56 -9.54 18.18
CA VAL A 413 11.63 -9.89 16.76
C VAL A 413 10.93 -11.21 16.53
N ASN A 414 10.14 -11.24 15.46
CA ASN A 414 9.45 -12.42 14.97
C ASN A 414 10.08 -12.87 13.64
N ASP A 415 10.06 -14.16 13.36
CA ASP A 415 10.77 -14.74 12.21
C ASP A 415 9.89 -15.79 11.51
N LEU A 416 9.72 -15.62 10.19
CA LEU A 416 9.00 -16.55 9.32
C LEU A 416 9.92 -17.39 8.43
N ASP A 417 11.25 -17.25 8.57
CA ASP A 417 12.29 -18.03 7.87
C ASP A 417 12.11 -18.08 6.34
N GLU A 418 11.57 -17.01 5.76
CA GLU A 418 11.26 -16.95 4.34
C GLU A 418 11.27 -15.52 3.83
N PHE A 419 11.76 -15.34 2.59
CA PHE A 419 11.81 -14.05 1.94
C PHE A 419 10.43 -13.38 1.89
N SER A 420 10.37 -12.08 2.18
CA SER A 420 9.12 -11.31 2.05
C SER A 420 9.37 -9.86 1.65
N MET A 421 8.54 -9.36 0.75
CA MET A 421 8.52 -7.95 0.34
C MET A 421 7.13 -7.32 0.46
N SER A 422 6.13 -8.12 0.83
CA SER A 422 4.74 -7.70 0.86
C SER A 422 4.41 -7.07 2.21
N SER A 423 3.70 -5.94 2.20
CA SER A 423 3.18 -5.37 3.47
C SER A 423 2.00 -6.22 3.94
N PRO A 424 1.80 -6.40 5.25
CA PRO A 424 0.75 -7.29 5.75
C PRO A 424 -0.64 -6.66 5.63
N ALA A 425 -1.66 -7.49 5.87
CA ALA A 425 -3.00 -7.03 6.18
C ALA A 425 -3.33 -7.24 7.65
N ILE A 426 -4.14 -6.34 8.21
CA ILE A 426 -4.62 -6.42 9.59
C ILE A 426 -6.14 -6.44 9.53
N ALA A 427 -6.76 -7.44 10.12
CA ALA A 427 -8.21 -7.55 10.14
C ALA A 427 -8.66 -8.43 11.30
N ASP A 428 -9.67 -7.96 12.04
CA ASP A 428 -10.39 -8.75 13.06
C ASP A 428 -9.44 -9.44 14.08
N GLY A 429 -8.53 -8.63 14.66
CA GLY A 429 -7.56 -9.11 15.65
C GLY A 429 -6.48 -10.04 15.11
N SER A 430 -6.37 -10.19 13.79
CA SER A 430 -5.44 -11.09 13.12
C SER A 430 -4.51 -10.32 12.17
N LEU A 431 -3.31 -10.86 11.97
CA LEU A 431 -2.32 -10.36 11.02
C LEU A 431 -2.14 -11.38 9.89
N PHE A 432 -2.21 -10.91 8.64
CA PHE A 432 -2.02 -11.74 7.45
C PHE A 432 -0.72 -11.34 6.77
N ILE A 433 0.27 -12.23 6.78
CA ILE A 433 1.59 -11.97 6.20
C ILE A 433 1.80 -12.87 4.99
N ARG A 434 2.15 -12.25 3.86
CA ARG A 434 2.61 -12.95 2.67
C ARG A 434 4.14 -13.04 2.68
N THR A 435 4.67 -14.25 2.56
CA THR A 435 6.07 -14.51 2.21
C THR A 435 6.16 -14.86 0.72
N GLU A 436 7.33 -15.26 0.23
CA GLU A 436 7.52 -15.67 -1.16
C GLU A 436 6.50 -16.73 -1.59
N SER A 437 6.40 -17.82 -0.83
CA SER A 437 5.58 -18.97 -1.22
C SER A 437 4.36 -19.21 -0.33
N LYS A 438 4.15 -18.43 0.74
CA LYS A 438 3.06 -18.69 1.70
C LYS A 438 2.28 -17.45 2.11
N LEU A 439 1.03 -17.69 2.51
CA LEU A 439 0.17 -16.78 3.27
C LEU A 439 0.02 -17.34 4.69
N TYR A 440 0.29 -16.51 5.70
CA TYR A 440 0.10 -16.83 7.10
C TYR A 440 -1.06 -16.05 7.67
N ARG A 441 -1.88 -16.69 8.52
CA ARG A 441 -2.70 -16.00 9.52
C ARG A 441 -2.06 -16.15 10.88
N ILE A 442 -1.84 -15.03 11.54
CA ILE A 442 -1.23 -14.93 12.85
C ILE A 442 -2.24 -14.26 13.78
N ASP A 443 -2.56 -14.91 14.89
CA ASP A 443 -3.50 -14.40 15.88
C ASP A 443 -2.76 -14.07 17.19
N GLY A 444 -3.35 -13.24 18.06
CA GLY A 444 -2.79 -13.01 19.40
C GLY A 444 -2.63 -14.28 20.23
N GLU A 445 -1.84 -14.19 21.30
CA GLU A 445 -1.70 -15.31 22.23
C GLU A 445 -3.07 -15.75 22.74
N LYS A 446 -3.45 -16.99 22.43
CA LYS A 446 -4.64 -17.61 23.01
C LYS A 446 -4.42 -17.66 24.52
N THR A 447 -5.10 -16.80 25.26
CA THR A 447 -5.16 -16.95 26.72
C THR A 447 -5.69 -18.36 26.98
N PRO A 448 -4.98 -19.22 27.73
CA PRO A 448 -5.48 -20.56 28.00
C PRO A 448 -6.88 -20.44 28.58
N THR A 449 -7.86 -21.03 27.89
CA THR A 449 -9.23 -21.08 28.39
C THR A 449 -9.17 -21.84 29.73
N PRO A 450 -9.68 -21.25 30.83
CA PRO A 450 -9.55 -21.82 32.16
C PRO A 450 -10.16 -23.22 32.31
#